data_AF-A0A7C3SSC6-F1
#
_entry.id   AF-A0A7C3SSC6-F1
#
_cell.length_a   1.000
_cell.length_b   1.000
_cell.length_c   1.000
_cell.angle_alpha   90.00
_cell.angle_beta   90.00
_cell.angle_gamma   90.00
#
_symmetry.space_group_name_H-M   'P 1'
#
loop_
_entity.id
_entity.type
_entity.pdbx_description
1 polymer ?
#
loop_
_entity_poly.entity_id
_entity_poly.type
_entity_poly.pdbx_seq_one_letter_code
_entity_poly.pdbx_strand_id
1 'polypeptide(L)'
;MNQKLLRYKLFFEEVKDKELSAKEVNELKLKIAKILRLKKVLSNPEVLSIMSAEEKKVFLNLLQLKKVRSISGVNIIAVMAAPYKCPHGKCAYCPSEPGIPESYTGHEPSSMRGLQYNFNPYLQVLNRIKQLKEIGHLVSKVELIIQGGTFPATPVSYQKDFVKSCLEAIIGEKTESLEETKRKAEESVIRNVGLTIETRPDWCKQKHIDLMLELGATRVEIGVQTLYDDVYKLVERGHTVQDVIDAFQAAKDSGLKIVAHMMPGLPGCDFERDLKAFQVLFEDSNFKPDMLKIYPCLVLINTKLYEWWKEGKYKPYSTEEALELITKVKANIPKWVRIMRIQRDIPANLIIAGVKKGNLRELAQEKLKQQGLKCNCIRCREIGHKILKENIKAKFENFKINIEEYEASKGIEIFISIDEPSVDALIGYLRLRIPSEKAERSEVSGEAVSIVRELKVCGPVVPLGEHFEEAYQHKGLGANLLFEAEKISLEKFDCKKILVLSGLGVKPYYKRLGYYSNGPYMVKKLI
;
A
#
# COMPACT_ATOMS: atom_id res chain seq x y z
N MET A 1 40.17 -19.22 -10.73
CA MET A 1 39.40 -18.02 -10.34
C MET A 1 38.00 -18.11 -10.92
N ASN A 2 36.94 -18.05 -10.09
CA ASN A 2 35.55 -18.18 -10.54
C ASN A 2 35.27 -17.15 -11.66
N GLN A 3 34.83 -17.57 -12.85
CA GLN A 3 34.59 -16.65 -13.97
C GLN A 3 33.69 -15.47 -13.56
N LYS A 4 32.77 -15.66 -12.61
CA LYS A 4 31.94 -14.59 -12.03
C LYS A 4 32.75 -13.51 -11.30
N LEU A 5 33.80 -13.89 -10.59
CA LEU A 5 34.66 -12.97 -9.83
C LEU A 5 35.60 -12.16 -10.73
N LEU A 6 36.09 -12.77 -11.82
CA LEU A 6 36.87 -12.04 -12.85
C LEU A 6 35.99 -11.01 -13.59
N ARG A 7 34.75 -11.40 -13.94
CA ARG A 7 33.75 -10.49 -14.54
C ARG A 7 33.47 -9.28 -13.66
N TYR A 8 33.39 -9.51 -12.34
CA TYR A 8 33.16 -8.48 -11.34
C TYR A 8 34.31 -7.50 -11.24
N LYS A 9 35.54 -7.98 -11.08
CA LYS A 9 36.71 -7.10 -10.91
C LYS A 9 36.88 -6.15 -12.09
N LEU A 10 36.69 -6.62 -13.33
CA LEU A 10 36.74 -5.77 -14.53
C LEU A 10 35.60 -4.75 -14.59
N PHE A 11 34.41 -5.12 -14.13
CA PHE A 11 33.30 -4.18 -14.03
C PHE A 11 33.55 -3.14 -12.93
N PHE A 12 34.02 -3.56 -11.76
CA PHE A 12 34.26 -2.66 -10.63
C PHE A 12 35.37 -1.65 -10.94
N GLU A 13 36.50 -2.10 -11.49
CA GLU A 13 37.62 -1.22 -11.88
C GLU A 13 37.20 -0.14 -12.88
N GLU A 14 36.27 -0.44 -13.78
CA GLU A 14 35.80 0.51 -14.80
C GLU A 14 34.75 1.51 -14.29
N VAL A 15 34.14 1.26 -13.13
CA VAL A 15 33.03 2.07 -12.58
C VAL A 15 33.40 2.77 -11.27
N LYS A 16 34.36 2.24 -10.49
CA LYS A 16 34.70 2.73 -9.13
C LYS A 16 34.90 4.25 -9.02
N ASP A 17 35.40 4.89 -10.08
CA ASP A 17 35.72 6.32 -10.11
C ASP A 17 34.88 7.12 -11.12
N LYS A 18 33.76 6.58 -11.63
CA LYS A 18 32.93 7.23 -12.67
C LYS A 18 31.50 7.47 -12.20
N GLU A 19 31.00 8.68 -12.41
CA GLU A 19 29.55 8.95 -12.38
C GLU A 19 28.94 8.49 -13.70
N LEU A 20 28.26 7.34 -13.68
CA LEU A 20 27.61 6.77 -14.86
C LEU A 20 26.09 6.84 -14.75
N SER A 21 25.41 7.09 -15.85
CA SER A 21 23.97 6.87 -16.00
C SER A 21 23.64 5.37 -16.05
N ALA A 22 22.37 5.02 -15.82
CA ALA A 22 21.90 3.64 -15.93
C ALA A 22 22.12 3.05 -17.35
N LYS A 23 22.15 3.90 -18.38
CA LYS A 23 22.43 3.51 -19.77
C LYS A 23 23.90 3.12 -19.92
N GLU A 24 24.81 3.97 -19.44
CA GLU A 24 26.26 3.74 -19.50
C GLU A 24 26.67 2.49 -18.69
N VAL A 25 26.03 2.26 -17.54
CA VAL A 25 26.22 1.02 -16.77
C VAL A 25 25.82 -0.22 -17.58
N ASN A 26 24.74 -0.16 -18.35
CA ASN A 26 24.32 -1.28 -19.22
C ASN A 26 25.29 -1.48 -20.40
N GLU A 27 25.71 -0.40 -21.04
CA GLU A 27 26.69 -0.43 -22.14
C GLU A 27 28.02 -1.03 -21.68
N LEU A 28 28.48 -0.67 -20.48
CA LEU A 28 29.71 -1.20 -19.91
C LEU A 28 29.60 -2.72 -19.62
N LYS A 29 28.48 -3.18 -19.04
CA LYS A 29 28.25 -4.62 -18.84
C LYS A 29 28.25 -5.39 -20.16
N LEU A 30 27.70 -4.79 -21.23
CA LEU A 30 27.73 -5.36 -22.58
C LEU A 30 29.17 -5.42 -23.12
N LYS A 31 29.94 -4.33 -22.96
CA LYS A 31 31.36 -4.27 -23.37
C LYS A 31 32.19 -5.35 -22.69
N ILE A 32 32.05 -5.49 -21.37
CA ILE A 32 32.76 -6.52 -20.58
C ILE A 32 32.34 -7.94 -21.01
N ALA A 33 31.05 -8.16 -21.27
CA ALA A 33 30.57 -9.44 -21.76
C ALA A 33 31.18 -9.79 -23.13
N LYS A 34 31.37 -8.80 -24.03
CA LYS A 34 32.05 -8.98 -25.32
C LYS A 34 33.53 -9.29 -25.15
N ILE A 35 34.27 -8.52 -24.34
CA ILE A 35 35.71 -8.74 -24.07
C ILE A 35 35.96 -10.15 -23.53
N LEU A 36 35.10 -10.60 -22.62
CA LEU A 36 35.22 -11.91 -21.97
C LEU A 36 34.52 -13.05 -22.73
N ARG A 37 34.00 -12.79 -23.95
CA ARG A 37 33.27 -13.76 -24.80
C ARG A 37 32.16 -14.52 -24.06
N LEU A 38 31.38 -13.82 -23.25
CA LEU A 38 30.35 -14.43 -22.41
C LEU A 38 29.06 -14.66 -23.19
N LYS A 39 28.42 -15.81 -22.96
CA LYS A 39 27.09 -16.13 -23.51
C LYS A 39 25.96 -15.28 -22.92
N LYS A 40 26.17 -14.63 -21.76
CA LYS A 40 25.15 -13.85 -21.05
C LYS A 40 25.78 -12.65 -20.33
N VAL A 41 25.08 -11.52 -20.41
CA VAL A 41 25.40 -10.30 -19.65
C VAL A 41 24.99 -10.47 -18.19
N LEU A 42 25.83 -10.01 -17.25
CA LEU A 42 25.49 -10.00 -15.83
C LEU A 42 24.31 -9.05 -15.57
N SER A 43 23.31 -9.54 -14.86
CA SER A 43 22.20 -8.72 -14.36
C SER A 43 22.64 -7.88 -13.15
N ASN A 44 21.96 -6.76 -12.88
CA ASN A 44 22.27 -5.93 -11.70
C ASN A 44 22.25 -6.72 -10.38
N PRO A 45 21.29 -7.64 -10.13
CA PRO A 45 21.31 -8.47 -8.92
C PRO A 45 22.53 -9.39 -8.83
N GLU A 46 22.97 -9.97 -9.95
CA GLU A 46 24.18 -10.80 -9.98
C GLU A 46 25.41 -9.95 -9.65
N VAL A 47 25.49 -8.71 -10.14
CA VAL A 47 26.57 -7.76 -9.80
C VAL A 47 26.51 -7.36 -8.33
N LEU A 48 25.32 -7.07 -7.78
CA LEU A 48 25.18 -6.72 -6.36
C LEU A 48 25.52 -7.90 -5.43
N SER A 49 25.23 -9.14 -5.83
CA SER A 49 25.47 -10.32 -4.98
C SER A 49 26.95 -10.60 -4.69
N ILE A 50 27.84 -10.08 -5.52
CA ILE A 50 29.30 -10.32 -5.47
C ILE A 50 30.11 -9.11 -4.97
N MET A 51 29.45 -7.95 -4.78
CA MET A 51 30.05 -6.73 -4.21
C MET A 51 30.24 -6.85 -2.68
N SER A 52 31.34 -6.28 -2.18
CA SER A 52 31.58 -6.03 -0.75
C SER A 52 30.56 -5.04 -0.17
N ALA A 53 30.55 -4.88 1.15
CA ALA A 53 29.67 -3.93 1.81
C ALA A 53 29.99 -2.47 1.43
N GLU A 54 31.28 -2.14 1.33
CA GLU A 54 31.79 -0.82 0.94
C GLU A 54 31.45 -0.49 -0.52
N GLU A 55 31.64 -1.46 -1.41
CA GLU A 55 31.36 -1.31 -2.84
C GLU A 55 29.86 -1.13 -3.10
N LYS A 56 29.01 -1.83 -2.33
CA LYS A 56 27.56 -1.62 -2.35
C LYS A 56 27.21 -0.19 -1.98
N LYS A 57 27.87 0.45 -1.01
CA LYS A 57 27.54 1.85 -0.64
C LYS A 57 27.66 2.81 -1.82
N VAL A 58 28.69 2.62 -2.66
CA VAL A 58 28.92 3.44 -3.85
C VAL A 58 27.93 3.11 -4.97
N PHE A 59 27.69 1.81 -5.23
CA PHE A 59 26.96 1.36 -6.41
C PHE A 59 25.49 1.04 -6.22
N LEU A 60 24.98 0.99 -4.98
CA LEU A 60 23.59 0.62 -4.72
C LEU A 60 22.63 1.56 -5.44
N ASN A 61 22.90 2.87 -5.40
CA ASN A 61 22.07 3.84 -6.09
C ASN A 61 22.06 3.64 -7.62
N LEU A 62 23.13 3.12 -8.21
CA LEU A 62 23.19 2.88 -9.66
C LEU A 62 22.53 1.56 -10.07
N LEU A 63 22.73 0.52 -9.27
CA LEU A 63 22.34 -0.85 -9.61
C LEU A 63 20.99 -1.26 -9.04
N GLN A 64 20.49 -0.60 -7.98
CA GLN A 64 19.21 -0.91 -7.36
C GLN A 64 18.06 -0.72 -8.37
N LEU A 65 17.34 -1.81 -8.60
CA LEU A 65 16.19 -1.81 -9.50
C LEU A 65 14.94 -1.34 -8.75
N LYS A 66 14.03 -0.67 -9.47
CA LYS A 66 12.70 -0.30 -8.96
C LYS A 66 12.74 0.54 -7.67
N LYS A 67 13.62 1.54 -7.59
CA LYS A 67 13.78 2.48 -6.45
C LYS A 67 12.46 2.99 -5.89
N VAL A 68 11.47 3.24 -6.75
CA VAL A 68 10.10 3.67 -6.39
C VAL A 68 9.43 2.75 -5.34
N ARG A 69 9.79 1.47 -5.30
CA ARG A 69 9.21 0.47 -4.39
C ARG A 69 9.66 0.61 -2.94
N SER A 70 10.74 1.34 -2.66
CA SER A 70 11.27 1.52 -1.30
C SER A 70 11.54 2.98 -0.95
N ILE A 71 11.04 3.96 -1.73
CA ILE A 71 11.18 5.40 -1.44
C ILE A 71 10.75 5.72 -0.01
N SER A 72 9.64 5.13 0.44
CA SER A 72 9.10 5.37 1.78
C SER A 72 9.81 4.59 2.89
N GLY A 73 10.92 3.89 2.58
CA GLY A 73 11.67 3.03 3.49
C GLY A 73 10.87 1.83 4.03
N VAL A 74 9.81 1.41 3.31
CA VAL A 74 8.97 0.26 3.68
C VAL A 74 8.82 -0.63 2.45
N ASN A 75 9.12 -1.91 2.60
CA ASN A 75 9.02 -2.90 1.55
C ASN A 75 7.65 -3.58 1.59
N ILE A 76 6.90 -3.49 0.49
CA ILE A 76 5.62 -4.18 0.36
C ILE A 76 5.82 -5.65 -0.01
N ILE A 77 5.27 -6.55 0.80
CA ILE A 77 5.24 -8.00 0.58
C ILE A 77 3.78 -8.43 0.42
N ALA A 78 3.35 -8.58 -0.82
CA ALA A 78 2.05 -9.14 -1.15
C ALA A 78 2.13 -10.68 -1.15
N VAL A 79 1.24 -11.30 -0.38
CA VAL A 79 1.12 -12.74 -0.18
C VAL A 79 -0.28 -13.16 -0.62
N MET A 80 -0.37 -14.24 -1.38
CA MET A 80 -1.65 -14.75 -1.90
C MET A 80 -2.18 -15.82 -0.96
N ALA A 81 -3.42 -15.65 -0.48
CA ALA A 81 -4.13 -16.70 0.24
C ALA A 81 -4.47 -17.87 -0.70
N ALA A 82 -4.71 -19.05 -0.12
CA ALA A 82 -5.15 -20.20 -0.91
C ALA A 82 -6.50 -19.91 -1.58
N PRO A 83 -6.80 -20.54 -2.73
CA PRO A 83 -8.07 -20.35 -3.40
C PRO A 83 -9.24 -20.83 -2.53
N TYR A 84 -10.15 -19.91 -2.19
CA TYR A 84 -11.45 -20.21 -1.62
C TYR A 84 -12.54 -19.63 -2.50
N LYS A 85 -13.64 -20.37 -2.67
CA LYS A 85 -14.80 -19.88 -3.41
C LYS A 85 -15.34 -18.62 -2.72
N CYS A 86 -15.71 -17.65 -3.53
CA CYS A 86 -16.34 -16.44 -3.01
C CYS A 86 -17.74 -16.77 -2.45
N PRO A 87 -18.10 -16.29 -1.24
CA PRO A 87 -19.33 -16.70 -0.56
C PRO A 87 -20.64 -16.42 -1.29
N HIS A 88 -20.68 -15.44 -2.20
CA HIS A 88 -21.87 -15.08 -2.96
C HIS A 88 -21.90 -15.66 -4.38
N GLY A 89 -20.89 -16.45 -4.76
CA GLY A 89 -20.66 -16.83 -6.15
C GLY A 89 -19.70 -15.87 -6.88
N LYS A 90 -19.87 -15.76 -8.20
CA LYS A 90 -18.91 -15.11 -9.10
C LYS A 90 -19.49 -13.80 -9.67
N CYS A 91 -18.75 -12.70 -9.54
CA CYS A 91 -19.11 -11.46 -10.21
C CYS A 91 -18.85 -11.54 -11.72
N ALA A 92 -19.64 -10.84 -12.53
CA ALA A 92 -19.57 -10.87 -13.99
C ALA A 92 -18.16 -10.55 -14.55
N TYR A 93 -17.40 -9.70 -13.86
CA TYR A 93 -16.07 -9.21 -14.26
C TYR A 93 -14.88 -9.96 -13.63
N CYS A 94 -15.14 -10.87 -12.67
CA CYS A 94 -14.07 -11.60 -12.01
C CYS A 94 -13.59 -12.76 -12.90
N PRO A 95 -12.30 -12.82 -13.27
CA PRO A 95 -11.75 -14.05 -13.85
C PRO A 95 -11.76 -15.15 -12.79
N SER A 96 -11.93 -16.39 -13.26
CA SER A 96 -11.87 -17.58 -12.43
C SER A 96 -11.12 -18.65 -13.22
N GLU A 97 -10.00 -19.08 -12.64
CA GLU A 97 -9.10 -20.08 -13.21
C GLU A 97 -8.92 -21.20 -12.16
N PRO A 98 -8.96 -22.49 -12.54
CA PRO A 98 -8.79 -23.58 -11.60
C PRO A 98 -7.51 -23.46 -10.77
N GLY A 99 -7.63 -23.55 -9.45
CA GLY A 99 -6.49 -23.45 -8.52
C GLY A 99 -5.95 -22.03 -8.32
N ILE A 100 -6.61 -21.00 -8.86
CA ILE A 100 -6.27 -19.58 -8.66
C ILE A 100 -7.33 -18.92 -7.77
N PRO A 101 -6.94 -18.03 -6.83
CA PRO A 101 -7.91 -17.25 -6.08
C PRO A 101 -8.81 -16.40 -6.99
N GLU A 102 -10.08 -16.28 -6.60
CA GLU A 102 -11.07 -15.51 -7.36
C GLU A 102 -10.60 -14.09 -7.65
N SER A 103 -10.98 -13.57 -8.82
CA SER A 103 -10.57 -12.26 -9.34
C SER A 103 -9.16 -12.18 -9.93
N TYR A 104 -8.31 -13.21 -9.83
CA TYR A 104 -6.94 -13.20 -10.38
C TYR A 104 -6.83 -14.12 -11.61
N THR A 105 -5.85 -13.83 -12.48
CA THR A 105 -5.59 -14.65 -13.68
C THR A 105 -4.48 -15.69 -13.47
N GLY A 106 -3.81 -15.68 -12.32
CA GLY A 106 -2.66 -16.55 -12.03
C GLY A 106 -1.34 -16.02 -12.58
N HIS A 107 -1.38 -14.98 -13.42
CA HIS A 107 -0.22 -14.42 -14.10
C HIS A 107 0.27 -13.11 -13.47
N GLU A 108 -0.42 -12.60 -12.45
CA GLU A 108 0.07 -11.49 -11.67
C GLU A 108 1.26 -11.93 -10.80
N PRO A 109 2.22 -11.03 -10.48
CA PRO A 109 3.43 -11.43 -9.77
C PRO A 109 3.21 -12.06 -8.38
N SER A 110 2.13 -11.71 -7.69
CA SER A 110 1.75 -12.35 -6.41
C SER A 110 1.06 -13.68 -6.63
N SER A 111 0.15 -13.78 -7.60
CA SER A 111 -0.52 -15.04 -7.99
C SER A 111 0.49 -16.10 -8.42
N MET A 112 1.45 -15.74 -9.30
CA MET A 112 2.51 -16.65 -9.74
C MET A 112 3.38 -17.14 -8.57
N ARG A 113 3.68 -16.28 -7.59
CA ARG A 113 4.40 -16.71 -6.37
C ARG A 113 3.54 -17.62 -5.51
N GLY A 114 2.24 -17.34 -5.40
CA GLY A 114 1.28 -18.20 -4.73
C GLY A 114 1.34 -19.61 -5.31
N LEU A 115 1.16 -19.75 -6.62
CA LEU A 115 1.28 -21.01 -7.36
C LEU A 115 2.63 -21.71 -7.14
N GLN A 116 3.74 -20.99 -7.32
CA GLN A 116 5.09 -21.53 -7.19
C GLN A 116 5.34 -22.19 -5.83
N TYR A 117 4.72 -21.67 -4.78
CA TYR A 117 4.90 -22.15 -3.41
C TYR A 117 3.64 -22.84 -2.85
N ASN A 118 2.72 -23.30 -3.71
CA ASN A 118 1.46 -23.94 -3.31
C ASN A 118 0.70 -23.16 -2.22
N PHE A 119 0.67 -21.83 -2.36
CA PHE A 119 0.07 -20.87 -1.44
C PHE A 119 0.61 -20.94 0.00
N ASN A 120 1.79 -21.53 0.21
CA ASN A 120 2.43 -21.58 1.53
C ASN A 120 2.84 -20.16 1.99
N PRO A 121 2.24 -19.62 3.06
CA PRO A 121 2.49 -18.25 3.52
C PRO A 121 3.96 -17.99 3.90
N TYR A 122 4.59 -18.95 4.59
CA TYR A 122 5.98 -18.83 5.04
C TYR A 122 6.95 -18.72 3.84
N LEU A 123 6.83 -19.63 2.87
CA LEU A 123 7.69 -19.64 1.68
C LEU A 123 7.47 -18.40 0.80
N GLN A 124 6.23 -17.94 0.64
CA GLN A 124 5.93 -16.73 -0.13
C GLN A 124 6.64 -15.50 0.47
N VAL A 125 6.59 -15.32 1.80
CA VAL A 125 7.24 -14.20 2.49
C VAL A 125 8.76 -14.35 2.47
N LEU A 126 9.30 -15.52 2.85
CA LEU A 126 10.74 -15.76 2.91
C LEU A 126 11.41 -15.51 1.56
N ASN A 127 10.84 -16.04 0.47
CA ASN A 127 11.41 -15.87 -0.86
C ASN A 127 11.25 -14.43 -1.37
N ARG A 128 10.18 -13.72 -0.99
CA ARG A 128 10.03 -12.31 -1.32
C ARG A 128 11.07 -11.44 -0.60
N ILE A 129 11.39 -11.73 0.66
CA ILE A 129 12.48 -11.07 1.40
C ILE A 129 13.81 -11.32 0.70
N LYS A 130 14.13 -12.58 0.34
CA LYS A 130 15.36 -12.93 -0.40
C LYS A 130 15.47 -12.17 -1.72
N GLN A 131 14.42 -12.20 -2.55
CA GLN A 131 14.39 -11.50 -3.83
C GLN A 131 14.60 -9.98 -3.67
N LEU A 132 14.01 -9.36 -2.65
CA LEU A 132 14.20 -7.93 -2.40
C LEU A 132 15.65 -7.60 -2.04
N LYS A 133 16.30 -8.44 -1.21
CA LYS A 133 17.72 -8.29 -0.87
C LYS A 133 18.61 -8.47 -2.10
N GLU A 134 18.32 -9.45 -2.95
CA GLU A 134 19.07 -9.72 -4.19
C GLU A 134 19.04 -8.55 -5.16
N ILE A 135 17.92 -7.83 -5.28
CA ILE A 135 17.81 -6.64 -6.15
C ILE A 135 18.30 -5.34 -5.49
N GLY A 136 18.93 -5.44 -4.32
CA GLY A 136 19.57 -4.31 -3.63
C GLY A 136 18.66 -3.50 -2.72
N HIS A 137 17.52 -4.02 -2.27
CA HIS A 137 16.74 -3.35 -1.23
C HIS A 137 17.19 -3.78 0.16
N LEU A 138 17.39 -2.80 1.05
CA LEU A 138 17.44 -3.08 2.48
C LEU A 138 16.03 -3.44 2.96
N VAL A 139 15.86 -4.64 3.51
CA VAL A 139 14.58 -5.12 4.02
C VAL A 139 14.57 -5.02 5.54
N SER A 140 14.39 -3.82 6.07
CA SER A 140 14.33 -3.55 7.52
C SER A 140 12.91 -3.29 8.03
N LYS A 141 12.02 -2.81 7.16
CA LYS A 141 10.60 -2.57 7.46
C LYS A 141 9.76 -3.17 6.35
N VAL A 142 8.79 -4.01 6.72
CA VAL A 142 7.90 -4.68 5.78
C VAL A 142 6.44 -4.40 6.10
N GLU A 143 5.65 -4.20 5.07
CA GLU A 143 4.18 -4.22 5.16
C GLU A 143 3.69 -5.46 4.41
N LEU A 144 2.94 -6.30 5.11
CA LEU A 144 2.28 -7.46 4.53
C LEU A 144 0.95 -7.04 3.90
N ILE A 145 0.65 -7.58 2.71
CA ILE A 145 -0.66 -7.44 2.07
C ILE A 145 -1.16 -8.85 1.75
N ILE A 146 -2.24 -9.25 2.41
CA ILE A 146 -2.93 -10.51 2.11
C ILE A 146 -3.92 -10.26 0.99
N GLN A 147 -3.69 -10.92 -0.13
CA GLN A 147 -4.46 -10.79 -1.37
C GLN A 147 -5.41 -11.99 -1.57
N GLY A 148 -6.49 -11.75 -2.31
CA GLY A 148 -7.52 -12.76 -2.60
C GLY A 148 -8.96 -12.26 -2.42
N GLY A 149 -9.16 -11.18 -1.64
CA GLY A 149 -10.47 -10.56 -1.39
C GLY A 149 -11.47 -11.40 -0.58
N THR A 150 -11.25 -12.71 -0.45
CA THR A 150 -12.10 -13.66 0.28
C THR A 150 -11.45 -14.17 1.57
N PHE A 151 -10.25 -13.70 1.91
CA PHE A 151 -9.50 -14.17 3.08
C PHE A 151 -10.32 -14.09 4.39
N PRO A 152 -11.05 -12.99 4.69
CA PRO A 152 -11.88 -12.95 5.90
C PRO A 152 -13.06 -13.92 5.91
N ALA A 153 -13.42 -14.50 4.76
CA ALA A 153 -14.46 -15.50 4.63
C ALA A 153 -13.98 -16.95 4.80
N THR A 154 -12.66 -17.15 4.94
CA THR A 154 -12.08 -18.47 5.18
C THR A 154 -12.22 -18.89 6.65
N PRO A 155 -12.01 -20.17 7.01
CA PRO A 155 -12.06 -20.60 8.40
C PRO A 155 -11.11 -19.79 9.30
N VAL A 156 -11.55 -19.46 10.51
CA VAL A 156 -10.77 -18.64 11.45
C VAL A 156 -9.40 -19.26 11.76
N SER A 157 -9.33 -20.59 11.91
CA SER A 157 -8.06 -21.31 12.10
C SER A 157 -7.09 -21.07 10.96
N TYR A 158 -7.56 -21.20 9.71
CA TYR A 158 -6.76 -20.91 8.53
C TYR A 158 -6.24 -19.46 8.52
N GLN A 159 -7.08 -18.49 8.86
CA GLN A 159 -6.66 -17.08 8.91
C GLN A 159 -5.53 -16.86 9.94
N LYS A 160 -5.69 -17.43 11.15
CA LYS A 160 -4.68 -17.34 12.22
C LYS A 160 -3.37 -18.03 11.84
N ASP A 161 -3.44 -19.26 11.32
CA ASP A 161 -2.27 -20.03 10.90
C ASP A 161 -1.54 -19.38 9.72
N PHE A 162 -2.28 -18.76 8.80
CA PHE A 162 -1.73 -18.06 7.66
C PHE A 162 -0.91 -16.84 8.10
N VAL A 163 -1.48 -15.98 8.96
CA VAL A 163 -0.78 -14.81 9.48
C VAL A 163 0.40 -15.21 10.36
N LYS A 164 0.21 -16.21 11.24
CA LYS A 164 1.28 -16.80 12.05
C LYS A 164 2.46 -17.18 11.16
N SER A 165 2.22 -17.97 10.11
CA SER A 165 3.25 -18.43 9.19
C SER A 165 3.94 -17.30 8.41
N CYS A 166 3.21 -16.24 8.04
CA CYS A 166 3.81 -15.05 7.45
C CYS A 166 4.75 -14.32 8.42
N LEU A 167 4.34 -14.19 9.69
CA LEU A 167 5.15 -13.54 10.72
C LEU A 167 6.38 -14.39 11.09
N GLU A 168 6.24 -15.73 11.16
CA GLU A 168 7.35 -16.67 11.35
C GLU A 168 8.45 -16.49 10.29
N ALA A 169 8.08 -16.24 9.03
CA ALA A 169 9.04 -15.96 7.96
C ALA A 169 9.74 -14.59 8.11
N ILE A 170 9.11 -13.63 8.78
CA ILE A 170 9.70 -12.32 9.09
C ILE A 170 10.68 -12.44 10.26
N ILE A 171 10.27 -13.13 11.34
CA ILE A 171 11.11 -13.30 12.53
C ILE A 171 12.23 -14.32 12.32
N GLY A 172 12.07 -15.25 11.38
CA GLY A 172 13.07 -16.26 11.02
C GLY A 172 13.06 -17.51 11.91
N GLU A 173 12.00 -17.73 12.68
CA GLU A 173 11.84 -18.88 13.58
C GLU A 173 10.39 -19.37 13.60
N LYS A 174 10.19 -20.62 14.02
CA LYS A 174 8.88 -21.22 14.26
C LYS A 174 8.44 -21.00 15.71
N THR A 175 7.14 -20.90 15.92
CA THR A 175 6.53 -20.61 17.23
C THR A 175 5.32 -21.50 17.49
N GLU A 176 4.87 -21.61 18.72
CA GLU A 176 3.76 -22.49 19.08
C GLU A 176 2.41 -21.86 18.75
N SER A 177 2.26 -20.56 19.03
CA SER A 177 0.99 -19.82 18.85
C SER A 177 1.18 -18.50 18.12
N LEU A 178 0.09 -17.97 17.54
CA LEU A 178 0.08 -16.66 16.90
C LEU A 178 0.46 -15.53 17.87
N GLU A 179 0.03 -15.59 19.13
CA GLU A 179 0.37 -14.57 20.14
C GLU A 179 1.86 -14.57 20.48
N GLU A 180 2.48 -15.75 20.59
CA GLU A 180 3.93 -15.84 20.75
C GLU A 180 4.66 -15.25 19.53
N THR A 181 4.21 -15.57 18.31
CA THR A 181 4.77 -14.99 17.08
C THR A 181 4.65 -13.47 17.06
N LYS A 182 3.49 -12.93 17.44
CA LYS A 182 3.25 -11.48 17.49
C LYS A 182 4.18 -10.80 18.48
N ARG A 183 4.34 -11.37 19.68
CA ARG A 183 5.28 -10.86 20.70
C ARG A 183 6.71 -10.81 20.16
N LYS A 184 7.19 -11.90 19.56
CA LYS A 184 8.51 -11.96 18.92
C LYS A 184 8.64 -10.99 17.73
N ALA A 185 7.57 -10.77 16.97
CA ALA A 185 7.54 -9.84 15.85
C ALA A 185 7.63 -8.35 16.29
N GLU A 186 7.26 -8.00 17.53
CA GLU A 186 7.47 -6.64 18.06
C GLU A 186 8.96 -6.27 18.16
N GLU A 187 9.82 -7.26 18.39
CA GLU A 187 11.26 -7.10 18.63
C GLU A 187 12.12 -7.54 17.44
N SER A 188 11.49 -8.01 16.36
CA SER A 188 12.20 -8.54 15.19
C SER A 188 13.06 -7.48 14.48
N VAL A 189 14.21 -7.93 13.98
CA VAL A 189 15.12 -7.14 13.14
C VAL A 189 14.40 -6.63 11.89
N ILE A 190 13.59 -7.48 11.25
CA ILE A 190 12.72 -7.07 10.14
C ILE A 190 11.38 -6.67 10.76
N ARG A 191 11.13 -5.36 10.85
CA ARG A 191 9.94 -4.84 11.50
C ARG A 191 8.72 -5.01 10.60
N ASN A 192 7.72 -5.76 11.06
CA ASN A 192 6.39 -5.72 10.46
C ASN A 192 5.71 -4.39 10.86
N VAL A 193 5.66 -3.44 9.92
CA VAL A 193 5.12 -2.10 10.17
C VAL A 193 3.65 -1.95 9.77
N GLY A 194 3.07 -3.01 9.22
CA GLY A 194 1.66 -3.07 8.88
C GLY A 194 1.26 -4.40 8.29
N LEU A 195 -0.01 -4.74 8.48
CA LEU A 195 -0.70 -5.81 7.81
C LEU A 195 -1.95 -5.23 7.15
N THR A 196 -2.10 -5.50 5.85
CA THR A 196 -3.24 -5.12 5.03
C THR A 196 -4.01 -6.36 4.63
N ILE A 197 -5.33 -6.34 4.80
CA ILE A 197 -6.22 -7.44 4.39
C ILE A 197 -7.20 -6.91 3.33
N GLU A 198 -7.23 -7.56 2.17
CA GLU A 198 -8.22 -7.29 1.12
C GLU A 198 -9.53 -8.04 1.45
N THR A 199 -10.68 -7.36 1.35
CA THR A 199 -11.99 -7.94 1.67
C THR A 199 -13.13 -7.36 0.84
N ARG A 200 -14.29 -7.99 0.95
CA ARG A 200 -15.58 -7.45 0.51
C ARG A 200 -16.25 -6.69 1.66
N PRO A 201 -17.01 -5.61 1.37
CA PRO A 201 -17.81 -4.88 2.36
C PRO A 201 -18.63 -5.75 3.32
N ASP A 202 -19.36 -6.74 2.81
CA ASP A 202 -20.21 -7.65 3.60
C ASP A 202 -19.41 -8.57 4.56
N TRP A 203 -18.10 -8.70 4.32
CA TRP A 203 -17.11 -9.40 5.16
C TRP A 203 -16.18 -8.44 5.91
N CYS A 204 -16.64 -7.21 6.16
CA CYS A 204 -15.96 -6.19 6.95
C CYS A 204 -16.84 -5.66 8.09
N LYS A 205 -17.80 -6.46 8.56
CA LYS A 205 -18.58 -6.21 9.78
C LYS A 205 -17.71 -6.29 11.05
N GLN A 206 -18.19 -5.77 12.18
CA GLN A 206 -17.43 -5.68 13.44
C GLN A 206 -16.72 -6.99 13.82
N LYS A 207 -17.42 -8.13 13.81
CA LYS A 207 -16.82 -9.45 14.12
C LYS A 207 -15.61 -9.81 13.23
N HIS A 208 -15.62 -9.41 11.97
CA HIS A 208 -14.51 -9.65 11.04
C HIS A 208 -13.37 -8.69 11.32
N ILE A 209 -13.68 -7.42 11.63
CA ILE A 209 -12.70 -6.40 12.02
C ILE A 209 -12.00 -6.80 13.32
N ASP A 210 -12.71 -7.31 14.32
CA ASP A 210 -12.12 -7.79 15.57
C ASP A 210 -11.08 -8.89 15.31
N LEU A 211 -11.39 -9.84 14.43
CA LEU A 211 -10.42 -10.85 14.00
C LEU A 211 -9.25 -10.21 13.24
N MET A 212 -9.49 -9.27 12.31
CA MET A 212 -8.41 -8.57 11.61
C MET A 212 -7.46 -7.85 12.60
N LEU A 213 -8.01 -7.20 13.62
CA LEU A 213 -7.23 -6.56 14.69
C LEU A 213 -6.45 -7.58 15.52
N GLU A 214 -7.07 -8.73 15.86
CA GLU A 214 -6.39 -9.84 16.53
C GLU A 214 -5.18 -10.32 15.72
N LEU A 215 -5.32 -10.41 14.39
CA LEU A 215 -4.24 -10.77 13.47
C LEU A 215 -3.15 -9.67 13.34
N GLY A 216 -3.39 -8.47 13.86
CA GLY A 216 -2.47 -7.33 13.79
C GLY A 216 -2.64 -6.45 12.55
N ALA A 217 -3.82 -6.48 11.90
CA ALA A 217 -4.13 -5.63 10.77
C ALA A 217 -4.10 -4.14 11.17
N THR A 218 -3.55 -3.31 10.28
CA THR A 218 -3.61 -1.85 10.41
C THR A 218 -4.36 -1.19 9.25
N ARG A 219 -4.63 -1.95 8.18
CA ARG A 219 -5.31 -1.46 6.99
C ARG A 219 -6.25 -2.53 6.44
N VAL A 220 -7.42 -2.10 5.98
CA VAL A 220 -8.33 -2.92 5.20
C VAL A 220 -8.48 -2.33 3.81
N GLU A 221 -8.51 -3.19 2.79
CA GLU A 221 -8.87 -2.77 1.45
C GLU A 221 -10.22 -3.34 1.07
N ILE A 222 -11.16 -2.45 0.76
CA ILE A 222 -12.56 -2.78 0.55
C ILE A 222 -12.85 -2.71 -0.94
N GLY A 223 -13.31 -3.83 -1.48
CA GLY A 223 -13.73 -3.96 -2.87
C GLY A 223 -15.05 -3.26 -3.16
N VAL A 224 -15.07 -1.91 -3.11
CA VAL A 224 -16.25 -1.03 -3.36
C VAL A 224 -16.71 -1.11 -4.81
N GLN A 225 -15.79 -0.95 -5.75
CA GLN A 225 -15.99 -0.93 -7.20
C GLN A 225 -16.79 0.28 -7.71
N THR A 226 -18.01 0.49 -7.23
CA THR A 226 -18.88 1.61 -7.61
C THR A 226 -19.77 2.01 -6.43
N LEU A 227 -20.64 3.01 -6.57
CA LEU A 227 -21.57 3.43 -5.51
C LEU A 227 -23.03 3.33 -5.96
N TYR A 228 -23.35 2.30 -6.73
CA TYR A 228 -24.66 2.09 -7.33
C TYR A 228 -25.14 0.65 -7.20
N ASP A 229 -26.26 0.45 -6.49
CA ASP A 229 -26.82 -0.88 -6.23
C ASP A 229 -27.38 -1.57 -7.49
N ASP A 230 -27.90 -0.82 -8.44
CA ASP A 230 -28.34 -1.36 -9.74
C ASP A 230 -27.15 -1.93 -10.54
N VAL A 231 -25.98 -1.28 -10.47
CA VAL A 231 -24.75 -1.81 -11.10
C VAL A 231 -24.29 -3.07 -10.37
N TYR A 232 -24.32 -3.10 -9.03
CA TYR A 232 -24.01 -4.32 -8.28
C TYR A 232 -24.90 -5.49 -8.66
N LYS A 233 -26.22 -5.27 -8.76
CA LYS A 233 -27.17 -6.29 -9.20
C LYS A 233 -26.85 -6.77 -10.62
N LEU A 234 -26.58 -5.83 -11.54
CA LEU A 234 -26.25 -6.16 -12.94
C LEU A 234 -25.00 -7.03 -13.04
N VAL A 235 -23.93 -6.69 -12.32
CA VAL A 235 -22.65 -7.42 -12.38
C VAL A 235 -22.57 -8.58 -11.38
N GLU A 236 -23.69 -8.96 -10.76
CA GLU A 236 -23.80 -10.07 -9.81
C GLU A 236 -22.84 -9.92 -8.62
N ARG A 237 -22.69 -8.69 -8.12
CA ARG A 237 -21.90 -8.38 -6.93
C ARG A 237 -22.76 -8.59 -5.68
N GLY A 238 -22.34 -9.50 -4.80
CA GLY A 238 -23.14 -9.92 -3.64
C GLY A 238 -23.13 -9.00 -2.42
N HIS A 239 -23.12 -7.68 -2.61
CA HIS A 239 -23.28 -6.70 -1.54
C HIS A 239 -24.01 -5.45 -2.02
N THR A 240 -24.33 -4.55 -1.09
CA THR A 240 -24.98 -3.27 -1.33
C THR A 240 -24.07 -2.09 -1.02
N VAL A 241 -24.48 -0.88 -1.43
CA VAL A 241 -23.84 0.37 -0.99
C VAL A 241 -23.93 0.52 0.53
N GLN A 242 -25.02 0.05 1.16
CA GLN A 242 -25.14 0.08 2.63
C GLN A 242 -24.06 -0.78 3.31
N ASP A 243 -23.72 -1.95 2.76
CA ASP A 243 -22.60 -2.76 3.29
C ASP A 243 -21.26 -2.00 3.21
N VAL A 244 -21.07 -1.15 2.19
CA VAL A 244 -19.88 -0.29 2.07
C VAL A 244 -19.86 0.76 3.18
N ILE A 245 -20.99 1.43 3.40
CA ILE A 245 -21.14 2.46 4.44
C ILE A 245 -20.87 1.86 5.83
N ASP A 246 -21.49 0.72 6.14
CA ASP A 246 -21.33 0.03 7.43
C ASP A 246 -19.88 -0.44 7.63
N ALA A 247 -19.26 -1.00 6.58
CA ALA A 247 -17.86 -1.41 6.62
C ALA A 247 -16.92 -0.24 6.85
N PHE A 248 -17.17 0.91 6.22
CA PHE A 248 -16.36 2.12 6.40
C PHE A 248 -16.46 2.64 7.83
N GLN A 249 -17.68 2.71 8.37
CA GLN A 249 -17.90 3.12 9.75
C GLN A 249 -17.17 2.22 10.73
N ALA A 250 -17.45 0.92 10.70
CA ALA A 250 -16.87 -0.03 11.66
C ALA A 250 -15.33 -0.05 11.57
N ALA A 251 -14.76 0.00 10.36
CA ALA A 251 -13.32 0.02 10.17
C ALA A 251 -12.69 1.31 10.71
N LYS A 252 -13.29 2.48 10.45
CA LYS A 252 -12.80 3.76 10.98
C LYS A 252 -12.88 3.82 12.51
N ASP A 253 -14.02 3.44 13.09
CA ASP A 253 -14.22 3.41 14.55
C ASP A 253 -13.32 2.40 15.26
N SER A 254 -12.85 1.38 14.54
CA SER A 254 -11.85 0.43 15.01
C SER A 254 -10.39 0.88 14.77
N GLY A 255 -10.18 2.03 14.14
CA GLY A 255 -8.88 2.62 13.90
C GLY A 255 -8.18 2.18 12.61
N LEU A 256 -8.79 1.32 11.79
CA LEU A 256 -8.19 0.82 10.54
C LEU A 256 -8.13 1.91 9.47
N LYS A 257 -7.02 1.93 8.71
CA LYS A 257 -6.95 2.67 7.44
C LYS A 257 -7.81 1.97 6.38
N ILE A 258 -8.46 2.73 5.52
CA ILE A 258 -9.33 2.21 4.45
C ILE A 258 -8.73 2.51 3.09
N VAL A 259 -8.58 1.47 2.27
CA VAL A 259 -8.36 1.58 0.82
C VAL A 259 -9.65 1.24 0.10
N ALA A 260 -10.25 2.18 -0.63
CA ALA A 260 -11.35 1.85 -1.53
C ALA A 260 -10.80 1.42 -2.90
N HIS A 261 -11.22 0.23 -3.35
CA HIS A 261 -11.00 -0.19 -4.73
C HIS A 261 -12.17 0.33 -5.56
N MET A 262 -11.90 1.16 -6.56
CA MET A 262 -12.91 1.69 -7.48
C MET A 262 -12.64 1.14 -8.89
N MET A 263 -13.69 0.69 -9.56
CA MET A 263 -13.63 0.09 -10.90
C MET A 263 -14.50 0.88 -11.89
N PRO A 264 -13.96 1.96 -12.48
CA PRO A 264 -14.70 2.71 -13.48
C PRO A 264 -14.87 1.89 -14.77
N GLY A 265 -15.95 2.13 -15.49
CA GLY A 265 -16.32 1.47 -16.74
C GLY A 265 -16.96 0.10 -16.54
N LEU A 266 -17.57 -0.18 -15.38
CA LEU A 266 -18.41 -1.38 -15.21
C LEU A 266 -19.64 -1.32 -16.12
N PRO A 267 -20.23 -2.48 -16.53
CA PRO A 267 -21.52 -2.49 -17.20
C PRO A 267 -22.57 -1.70 -16.41
N GLY A 268 -23.33 -0.84 -17.10
CA GLY A 268 -24.29 0.07 -16.46
C GLY A 268 -23.70 1.39 -15.93
N CYS A 269 -22.38 1.57 -16.01
CA CYS A 269 -21.71 2.85 -15.79
C CYS A 269 -21.26 3.50 -17.11
N ASP A 270 -21.33 4.82 -17.15
CA ASP A 270 -20.69 5.67 -18.14
C ASP A 270 -19.76 6.68 -17.46
N PHE A 271 -19.16 7.56 -18.26
CA PHE A 271 -18.15 8.51 -17.81
C PHE A 271 -18.68 9.43 -16.69
N GLU A 272 -19.87 9.99 -16.87
CA GLU A 272 -20.46 10.93 -15.92
C GLU A 272 -20.88 10.23 -14.63
N ARG A 273 -21.43 9.01 -14.75
CA ARG A 273 -21.83 8.19 -13.61
C ARG A 273 -20.63 7.79 -12.75
N ASP A 274 -19.52 7.40 -13.37
CA ASP A 274 -18.27 7.11 -12.66
C ASP A 274 -17.66 8.35 -12.03
N LEU A 275 -17.62 9.48 -12.74
CA LEU A 275 -17.12 10.74 -12.20
C LEU A 275 -17.93 11.17 -10.98
N LYS A 276 -19.26 11.04 -11.05
CA LYS A 276 -20.15 11.32 -9.92
C LYS A 276 -19.91 10.37 -8.75
N ALA A 277 -19.67 9.08 -9.00
CA ALA A 277 -19.33 8.13 -7.94
C ALA A 277 -18.04 8.53 -7.20
N PHE A 278 -17.01 9.00 -7.91
CA PHE A 278 -15.81 9.53 -7.26
C PHE A 278 -16.07 10.79 -6.45
N GLN A 279 -16.90 11.72 -6.95
CA GLN A 279 -17.29 12.92 -6.20
C GLN A 279 -18.00 12.53 -4.89
N VAL A 280 -19.03 11.67 -4.96
CA VAL A 280 -19.75 11.16 -3.78
C VAL A 280 -18.80 10.49 -2.80
N LEU A 281 -17.87 9.65 -3.29
CA LEU A 281 -16.88 8.97 -2.44
C LEU A 281 -16.04 9.93 -1.58
N PHE A 282 -15.79 11.15 -2.06
CA PHE A 282 -14.99 12.16 -1.37
C PHE A 282 -15.81 13.19 -0.58
N GLU A 283 -17.04 13.49 -1.02
CA GLU A 283 -17.88 14.55 -0.46
C GLU A 283 -18.83 14.02 0.61
N ASP A 284 -19.47 12.88 0.38
CA ASP A 284 -20.44 12.29 1.29
C ASP A 284 -19.73 11.74 2.53
N SER A 285 -20.18 12.18 3.71
CA SER A 285 -19.60 11.81 4.99
C SER A 285 -19.71 10.32 5.27
N ASN A 286 -20.64 9.58 4.66
CA ASN A 286 -20.72 8.12 4.82
C ASN A 286 -19.47 7.38 4.33
N PHE A 287 -18.68 8.00 3.44
CA PHE A 287 -17.50 7.39 2.83
C PHE A 287 -16.18 8.04 3.31
N LYS A 288 -15.48 8.72 2.40
CA LYS A 288 -14.16 9.35 2.61
C LYS A 288 -13.04 8.35 2.93
N PRO A 289 -12.62 7.49 1.97
CA PRO A 289 -11.56 6.50 2.18
C PRO A 289 -10.16 7.11 2.17
N ASP A 290 -9.28 6.69 3.07
CA ASP A 290 -7.92 7.25 3.19
C ASP A 290 -7.07 7.08 1.93
N MET A 291 -7.35 6.00 1.19
CA MET A 291 -6.56 5.59 0.04
C MET A 291 -7.43 5.02 -1.07
N LEU A 292 -6.92 5.07 -2.31
CA LEU A 292 -7.59 4.54 -3.49
C LEU A 292 -6.72 3.56 -4.29
N LYS A 293 -7.39 2.54 -4.83
CA LYS A 293 -6.94 1.74 -5.96
C LYS A 293 -7.96 1.90 -7.09
N ILE A 294 -7.54 2.49 -8.21
CA ILE A 294 -8.44 2.77 -9.34
C ILE A 294 -8.12 1.78 -10.47
N TYR A 295 -9.07 0.91 -10.79
CA TYR A 295 -8.91 -0.20 -11.73
C TYR A 295 -9.96 -0.12 -12.83
N PRO A 296 -9.70 0.56 -13.96
CA PRO A 296 -10.61 0.53 -15.10
C PRO A 296 -11.01 -0.90 -15.44
N CYS A 297 -12.30 -1.12 -15.69
CA CYS A 297 -12.83 -2.45 -15.94
C CYS A 297 -12.24 -3.02 -17.24
N LEU A 298 -11.87 -4.30 -17.21
CA LEU A 298 -11.20 -4.99 -18.30
C LEU A 298 -12.02 -6.21 -18.72
N VAL A 299 -11.99 -6.51 -20.01
CA VAL A 299 -12.53 -7.76 -20.55
C VAL A 299 -11.42 -8.80 -20.58
N LEU A 300 -11.61 -9.88 -19.83
CA LEU A 300 -10.71 -11.02 -19.75
C LEU A 300 -11.45 -12.28 -20.19
N ILE A 301 -10.74 -13.24 -20.78
CA ILE A 301 -11.31 -14.57 -21.07
C ILE A 301 -11.90 -15.20 -19.79
N ASN A 302 -12.84 -16.13 -19.94
CA ASN A 302 -13.48 -16.86 -18.84
C ASN A 302 -14.25 -15.95 -17.85
N THR A 303 -14.75 -14.81 -18.33
CA THR A 303 -15.63 -13.90 -17.59
C THR A 303 -16.98 -13.75 -18.29
N LYS A 304 -18.04 -13.43 -17.54
CA LYS A 304 -19.35 -13.10 -18.14
C LYS A 304 -19.26 -11.84 -18.99
N LEU A 305 -18.38 -10.90 -18.61
CA LEU A 305 -18.07 -9.71 -19.41
C LEU A 305 -17.53 -10.03 -20.80
N TYR A 306 -16.77 -11.11 -20.96
CA TYR A 306 -16.25 -11.50 -22.28
C TYR A 306 -17.38 -11.90 -23.21
N GLU A 307 -18.37 -12.66 -22.73
CA GLU A 307 -19.55 -13.01 -23.52
C GLU A 307 -20.38 -11.76 -23.87
N TRP A 308 -20.63 -10.87 -22.90
CA TRP A 308 -21.34 -9.61 -23.17
C TRP A 308 -20.62 -8.71 -24.16
N TRP A 309 -19.28 -8.66 -24.10
CA TRP A 309 -18.47 -7.92 -25.05
C TRP A 309 -18.55 -8.53 -26.45
N LYS A 310 -18.48 -9.85 -26.56
CA LYS A 310 -18.55 -10.60 -27.83
C LYS A 310 -19.93 -10.46 -28.49
N GLU A 311 -20.99 -10.37 -27.70
CA GLU A 311 -22.36 -10.09 -28.14
C GLU A 311 -22.64 -8.60 -28.43
N GLY A 312 -21.68 -7.70 -28.20
CA GLY A 312 -21.85 -6.25 -28.38
C GLY A 312 -22.68 -5.56 -27.29
N LYS A 313 -23.03 -6.26 -26.20
CA LYS A 313 -23.81 -5.74 -25.06
C LYS A 313 -22.97 -4.93 -24.07
N TYR A 314 -21.64 -5.03 -24.14
CA TYR A 314 -20.74 -4.30 -23.26
C TYR A 314 -19.51 -3.78 -24.01
N LYS A 315 -19.16 -2.52 -23.77
CA LYS A 315 -17.95 -1.87 -24.29
C LYS A 315 -17.15 -1.29 -23.11
N PRO A 316 -15.95 -1.82 -22.80
CA PRO A 316 -15.10 -1.24 -21.77
C PRO A 316 -14.54 0.11 -22.23
N TYR A 317 -14.06 0.93 -21.29
CA TYR A 317 -13.37 2.17 -21.65
C TYR A 317 -12.16 1.94 -22.55
N SER A 318 -12.01 2.83 -23.52
CA SER A 318 -10.76 3.09 -24.21
C SER A 318 -9.72 3.64 -23.24
N THR A 319 -8.47 3.69 -23.69
CA THR A 319 -7.38 4.25 -22.87
C THR A 319 -7.58 5.74 -22.67
N GLU A 320 -8.13 6.43 -23.67
CA GLU A 320 -8.37 7.86 -23.72
C GLU A 320 -9.51 8.27 -22.77
N GLU A 321 -10.63 7.53 -22.76
CA GLU A 321 -11.73 7.74 -21.82
C GLU A 321 -11.27 7.53 -20.36
N ALA A 322 -10.58 6.42 -20.10
CA ALA A 322 -10.06 6.14 -18.76
C ALA A 322 -9.04 7.21 -18.31
N LEU A 323 -8.17 7.66 -19.22
CA LEU A 323 -7.20 8.73 -18.95
C LEU A 323 -7.90 10.04 -18.60
N GLU A 324 -8.94 10.43 -19.34
CA GLU A 324 -9.73 11.64 -19.08
C GLU A 324 -10.40 11.57 -17.70
N LEU A 325 -11.06 10.45 -17.39
CA LEU A 325 -11.73 10.25 -16.11
C LEU A 325 -10.73 10.36 -14.95
N ILE A 326 -9.60 9.64 -15.04
CA ILE A 326 -8.54 9.65 -14.03
C ILE A 326 -7.94 11.05 -13.87
N THR A 327 -7.79 11.81 -14.96
CA THR A 327 -7.33 13.21 -14.91
C THR A 327 -8.30 14.06 -14.09
N LYS A 328 -9.61 14.00 -14.37
CA LYS A 328 -10.63 14.74 -13.60
C LYS A 328 -10.67 14.32 -12.12
N VAL A 329 -10.59 13.01 -11.83
CA VAL A 329 -10.54 12.49 -10.45
C VAL A 329 -9.30 13.02 -9.71
N LYS A 330 -8.13 13.01 -10.37
CA LYS A 330 -6.89 13.49 -9.76
C LYS A 330 -6.85 15.01 -9.56
N ALA A 331 -7.57 15.79 -10.36
CA ALA A 331 -7.68 17.24 -10.20
C ALA A 331 -8.46 17.60 -8.92
N ASN A 332 -9.52 16.83 -8.59
CA ASN A 332 -10.43 17.12 -7.47
C ASN A 332 -10.18 16.27 -6.22
N ILE A 333 -9.08 15.52 -6.18
CA ILE A 333 -8.82 14.60 -5.08
C ILE A 333 -8.46 15.36 -3.78
N PRO A 334 -9.10 15.02 -2.63
CA PRO A 334 -8.78 15.65 -1.37
C PRO A 334 -7.32 15.42 -0.93
N LYS A 335 -6.78 16.37 -0.16
CA LYS A 335 -5.38 16.35 0.28
C LYS A 335 -5.04 15.17 1.18
N TRP A 336 -6.00 14.67 1.95
CA TRP A 336 -5.87 13.55 2.87
C TRP A 336 -5.96 12.17 2.17
N VAL A 337 -6.29 12.10 0.87
CA VAL A 337 -6.39 10.84 0.12
C VAL A 337 -5.05 10.46 -0.52
N ARG A 338 -4.71 9.17 -0.50
CA ARG A 338 -3.57 8.60 -1.24
C ARG A 338 -4.00 7.66 -2.36
N ILE A 339 -3.75 8.00 -3.63
CA ILE A 339 -3.93 7.03 -4.72
C ILE A 339 -2.75 6.05 -4.73
N MET A 340 -2.95 4.84 -4.20
CA MET A 340 -1.94 3.78 -4.16
C MET A 340 -1.64 3.28 -5.58
N ARG A 341 -2.69 3.00 -6.35
CA ARG A 341 -2.54 2.37 -7.66
C ARG A 341 -3.57 2.89 -8.67
N ILE A 342 -3.11 2.97 -9.91
CA ILE A 342 -3.94 3.18 -11.09
C ILE A 342 -3.58 1.97 -11.96
N GLN A 343 -4.59 1.15 -12.30
CA GLN A 343 -4.48 -0.13 -13.02
C GLN A 343 -4.02 -1.35 -12.21
N ARG A 344 -4.50 -2.52 -12.64
CA ARG A 344 -4.18 -3.83 -12.06
C ARG A 344 -2.88 -4.39 -12.64
N ASP A 345 -2.25 -5.32 -11.93
CA ASP A 345 -1.06 -6.04 -12.40
C ASP A 345 -1.40 -7.17 -13.39
N ILE A 346 -2.38 -6.96 -14.28
CA ILE A 346 -2.76 -7.94 -15.29
C ILE A 346 -1.87 -7.76 -16.52
N PRO A 347 -1.18 -8.82 -17.00
CA PRO A 347 -0.42 -8.76 -18.24
C PRO A 347 -1.28 -8.33 -19.44
N ALA A 348 -0.78 -7.40 -20.24
CA ALA A 348 -1.54 -6.80 -21.34
C ALA A 348 -2.00 -7.82 -22.40
N ASN A 349 -1.27 -8.91 -22.58
CA ASN A 349 -1.63 -10.01 -23.49
C ASN A 349 -2.87 -10.79 -23.03
N LEU A 350 -3.25 -10.72 -21.75
CA LEU A 350 -4.48 -11.34 -21.23
C LEU A 350 -5.70 -10.41 -21.34
N ILE A 351 -5.49 -9.13 -21.64
CA ILE A 351 -6.55 -8.15 -21.78
C ILE A 351 -7.11 -8.23 -23.19
N ILE A 352 -8.33 -8.76 -23.32
CA ILE A 352 -9.03 -8.84 -24.61
C ILE A 352 -9.43 -7.43 -25.06
N ALA A 353 -10.16 -6.71 -24.21
CA ALA A 353 -10.61 -5.34 -24.45
C ALA A 353 -10.53 -4.48 -23.17
N GLY A 354 -10.45 -3.16 -23.36
CA GLY A 354 -10.23 -2.18 -22.30
C GLY A 354 -8.82 -1.60 -22.33
N VAL A 355 -8.39 -1.00 -21.22
CA VAL A 355 -7.12 -0.29 -21.13
C VAL A 355 -5.93 -1.26 -21.15
N LYS A 356 -5.06 -1.15 -22.17
CA LYS A 356 -3.83 -1.96 -22.30
C LYS A 356 -2.52 -1.23 -21.98
N LYS A 357 -2.49 0.11 -22.04
CA LYS A 357 -1.28 0.90 -21.72
C LYS A 357 -0.96 0.78 -20.23
N GLY A 358 0.28 0.45 -19.84
CA GLY A 358 0.66 0.24 -18.43
C GLY A 358 1.07 1.49 -17.65
N ASN A 359 0.98 2.69 -18.24
CA ASN A 359 1.50 3.96 -17.72
C ASN A 359 0.42 5.05 -17.58
N LEU A 360 -0.84 4.67 -17.29
CA LEU A 360 -1.94 5.65 -17.18
C LEU A 360 -1.69 6.73 -16.12
N ARG A 361 -0.96 6.41 -15.05
CA ARG A 361 -0.64 7.38 -14.00
C ARG A 361 0.22 8.51 -14.53
N GLU A 362 1.26 8.17 -15.29
CA GLU A 362 2.20 9.12 -15.88
C GLU A 362 1.47 10.01 -16.89
N LEU A 363 0.69 9.40 -17.79
CA LEU A 363 -0.12 10.12 -18.77
C LEU A 363 -1.11 11.10 -18.13
N ALA A 364 -1.79 10.69 -17.05
CA ALA A 364 -2.72 11.56 -16.34
C ALA A 364 -2.00 12.73 -15.65
N GLN A 365 -0.76 12.52 -15.17
CA GLN A 365 0.05 13.59 -14.57
C GLN A 365 0.51 14.60 -15.62
N GLU A 366 0.94 14.12 -16.79
CA GLU A 366 1.32 14.98 -17.92
C GLU A 366 0.14 15.82 -18.41
N LYS A 367 -1.04 15.20 -18.54
CA LYS A 367 -2.27 15.89 -18.95
C LYS A 367 -2.70 16.97 -17.97
N LEU A 368 -2.65 16.69 -16.67
CA LEU A 368 -2.90 17.72 -15.63
C LEU A 368 -1.93 18.91 -15.79
N LYS A 369 -0.64 18.63 -15.99
CA LYS A 369 0.38 19.68 -16.17
C LYS A 369 0.10 20.53 -17.41
N GLN A 370 -0.29 19.93 -18.53
CA GLN A 370 -0.67 20.64 -19.76
C GLN A 370 -1.90 21.54 -19.55
N GLN A 371 -2.81 21.16 -18.65
CA GLN A 371 -3.98 21.94 -18.28
C GLN A 371 -3.71 22.99 -17.19
N GLY A 372 -2.46 23.14 -16.72
CA GLY A 372 -2.12 24.03 -15.60
C GLY A 372 -2.65 23.57 -14.24
N LEU A 373 -3.08 22.30 -14.13
CA LEU A 373 -3.63 21.70 -12.93
C LEU A 373 -2.58 20.86 -12.19
N LYS A 374 -2.80 20.64 -10.89
CA LYS A 374 -1.98 19.75 -10.05
C LYS A 374 -2.83 18.74 -9.30
N CYS A 375 -2.25 17.59 -8.98
CA CYS A 375 -2.89 16.56 -8.18
C CYS A 375 -2.52 16.71 -6.70
N ASN A 376 -3.51 16.92 -5.84
CA ASN A 376 -3.31 17.20 -4.41
C ASN A 376 -3.21 15.94 -3.52
N CYS A 377 -3.31 14.74 -4.08
CA CYS A 377 -3.22 13.51 -3.28
C CYS A 377 -1.86 13.36 -2.60
N ILE A 378 -1.84 12.67 -1.45
CA ILE A 378 -0.64 12.42 -0.62
C ILE A 378 0.55 11.96 -1.48
N ARG A 379 0.36 10.92 -2.32
CA ARG A 379 1.44 10.34 -3.13
C ARG A 379 2.08 11.34 -4.10
N CYS A 380 1.34 12.33 -4.59
CA CYS A 380 1.86 13.36 -5.49
C CYS A 380 2.60 14.47 -4.75
N ARG A 381 2.34 14.64 -3.44
CA ARG A 381 2.99 15.65 -2.60
C ARG A 381 4.15 15.09 -1.76
N GLU A 382 4.19 13.77 -1.50
CA GLU A 382 5.25 13.12 -0.71
C GLU A 382 6.66 13.53 -1.19
N ILE A 383 7.47 14.07 -0.27
CA ILE A 383 8.81 14.60 -0.58
C ILE A 383 9.71 13.60 -1.31
N GLY A 384 9.70 12.32 -0.92
CA GLY A 384 10.50 11.29 -1.57
C GLY A 384 10.13 11.06 -3.04
N HIS A 385 8.87 11.30 -3.41
CA HIS A 385 8.44 11.25 -4.82
C HIS A 385 8.86 12.49 -5.59
N LYS A 386 8.80 13.68 -4.98
CA LYS A 386 9.26 14.93 -5.58
C LYS A 386 10.77 14.94 -5.82
N ILE A 387 11.57 14.57 -4.82
CA ILE A 387 13.04 14.49 -4.94
C ILE A 387 13.43 13.56 -6.10
N LEU A 388 12.84 12.36 -6.17
CA LEU A 388 13.19 11.40 -7.22
C LEU A 388 12.79 11.86 -8.63
N LYS A 389 11.69 12.60 -8.78
CA LYS A 389 11.17 13.02 -10.09
C LYS A 389 11.72 14.35 -10.58
N GLU A 390 11.91 15.29 -9.67
CA GLU A 390 12.17 16.70 -9.97
C GLU A 390 13.59 17.13 -9.56
N ASN A 391 14.39 16.23 -8.97
CA ASN A 391 15.77 16.47 -8.51
C ASN A 391 15.89 17.72 -7.60
N ILE A 392 14.90 17.90 -6.74
CA ILE A 392 14.76 19.08 -5.88
C ILE A 392 15.63 18.95 -4.63
N LYS A 393 16.30 20.04 -4.25
CA LYS A 393 16.92 20.21 -2.93
C LYS A 393 15.97 20.96 -2.00
N ALA A 394 15.49 20.31 -0.95
CA ALA A 394 14.66 20.94 0.08
C ALA A 394 15.55 21.52 1.18
N LYS A 395 15.16 22.67 1.74
CA LYS A 395 15.93 23.36 2.78
C LYS A 395 15.66 22.82 4.19
N PHE A 396 14.45 22.31 4.44
CA PHE A 396 14.03 21.74 5.73
C PHE A 396 14.20 22.71 6.92
N GLU A 397 13.97 24.00 6.69
CA GLU A 397 14.15 25.07 7.68
C GLU A 397 12.81 25.56 8.26
N ASN A 398 11.73 25.56 7.47
CA ASN A 398 10.46 26.19 7.81
C ASN A 398 9.29 25.22 7.61
N PHE A 399 9.08 24.30 8.55
CA PHE A 399 7.97 23.36 8.51
C PHE A 399 6.63 24.03 8.82
N LYS A 400 5.62 23.77 7.98
CA LYS A 400 4.26 24.23 8.23
C LYS A 400 3.37 23.07 8.67
N ILE A 401 2.80 23.16 9.87
CA ILE A 401 1.75 22.25 10.32
C ILE A 401 0.41 22.73 9.75
N ASN A 402 -0.34 21.84 9.12
CA ASN A 402 -1.71 22.09 8.66
C ASN A 402 -2.64 21.06 9.30
N ILE A 403 -3.82 21.51 9.72
CA ILE A 403 -4.87 20.66 10.31
C ILE A 403 -6.10 20.79 9.41
N GLU A 404 -6.59 19.67 8.91
CA GLU A 404 -7.82 19.59 8.11
C GLU A 404 -8.80 18.65 8.81
N GLU A 405 -9.94 19.18 9.22
CA GLU A 405 -11.00 18.41 9.89
C GLU A 405 -12.15 18.15 8.93
N TYR A 406 -12.71 16.94 8.99
CA TYR A 406 -13.87 16.58 8.18
C TYR A 406 -14.67 15.46 8.84
N GLU A 407 -15.98 15.55 8.71
CA GLU A 407 -16.86 14.46 9.13
C GLU A 407 -16.70 13.27 8.20
N ALA A 408 -16.57 12.08 8.82
CA ALA A 408 -16.61 10.82 8.10
C ALA A 408 -17.12 9.67 8.97
N SER A 409 -18.09 8.95 8.43
CA SER A 409 -18.77 7.80 9.01
C SER A 409 -19.22 8.08 10.45
N LYS A 410 -19.95 9.19 10.63
CA LYS A 410 -20.51 9.68 11.90
C LYS A 410 -19.49 10.02 12.99
N GLY A 411 -18.20 10.01 12.66
CA GLY A 411 -17.13 10.52 13.52
C GLY A 411 -16.44 11.69 12.83
N ILE A 412 -15.40 12.20 13.49
CA ILE A 412 -14.60 13.32 13.00
C ILE A 412 -13.20 12.81 12.67
N GLU A 413 -12.74 13.05 11.45
CA GLU A 413 -11.36 12.82 11.06
C GLU A 413 -10.59 14.14 11.10
N ILE A 414 -9.38 14.09 11.64
CA ILE A 414 -8.45 15.21 11.72
C ILE A 414 -7.16 14.77 11.03
N PHE A 415 -6.87 15.38 9.89
CA PHE A 415 -5.66 15.15 9.12
C PHE A 415 -4.62 16.22 9.46
N ILE A 416 -3.65 15.84 10.29
CA ILE A 416 -2.53 16.71 10.67
C ILE A 416 -1.39 16.43 9.70
N SER A 417 -0.85 17.45 9.05
CA SER A 417 0.21 17.31 8.06
C SER A 417 1.32 18.32 8.26
N ILE A 418 2.53 17.92 7.94
CA ILE A 418 3.70 18.80 7.90
C ILE A 418 4.13 18.91 6.44
N ASP A 419 4.05 20.14 5.92
CA ASP A 419 4.50 20.47 4.57
C ASP A 419 5.84 21.25 4.64
N GLU A 420 6.66 21.08 3.62
CA GLU A 420 7.84 21.88 3.29
C GLU A 420 7.46 22.91 2.22
N PRO A 421 7.21 24.18 2.60
CA PRO A 421 6.68 25.19 1.70
C PRO A 421 7.62 25.53 0.54
N SER A 422 8.95 25.44 0.73
CA SER A 422 9.91 25.80 -0.33
C SER A 422 9.76 24.94 -1.59
N VAL A 423 9.19 23.75 -1.46
CA VAL A 423 9.05 22.79 -2.55
C VAL A 423 7.63 22.22 -2.68
N ASP A 424 6.65 22.80 -1.98
CA ASP A 424 5.23 22.36 -1.93
C ASP A 424 5.12 20.84 -1.72
N ALA A 425 5.82 20.31 -0.70
CA ALA A 425 5.96 18.87 -0.48
C ALA A 425 5.52 18.44 0.92
N LEU A 426 4.86 17.29 1.00
CA LEU A 426 4.45 16.64 2.25
C LEU A 426 5.63 15.84 2.83
N ILE A 427 6.06 16.17 4.05
CA ILE A 427 7.15 15.49 4.75
C ILE A 427 6.67 14.61 5.91
N GLY A 428 5.42 14.77 6.36
CA GLY A 428 4.81 13.87 7.33
C GLY A 428 3.32 14.14 7.53
N TYR A 429 2.58 13.16 8.01
CA TYR A 429 1.18 13.32 8.38
C TYR A 429 0.73 12.31 9.44
N LEU A 430 -0.36 12.66 10.13
CA LEU A 430 -1.08 11.84 11.08
C LEU A 430 -2.58 11.89 10.79
N ARG A 431 -3.25 10.75 10.91
CA ARG A 431 -4.71 10.62 10.87
C ARG A 431 -5.22 10.37 12.29
N LEU A 432 -5.88 11.37 12.86
CA LEU A 432 -6.55 11.27 14.15
C LEU A 432 -8.05 11.16 13.91
N ARG A 433 -8.72 10.29 14.64
CA ARG A 433 -10.17 10.14 14.60
C ARG A 433 -10.76 10.33 15.98
N ILE A 434 -11.84 11.10 16.04
CA ILE A 434 -12.83 11.03 17.11
C ILE A 434 -13.91 10.03 16.66
N PRO A 435 -13.99 8.85 17.28
CA PRO A 435 -14.90 7.78 16.86
C PRO A 435 -16.36 8.20 16.95
N SER A 436 -17.22 7.53 16.18
CA SER A 436 -18.66 7.72 16.29
C SER A 436 -19.20 7.07 17.57
N GLU A 437 -20.41 7.47 17.98
CA GLU A 437 -21.14 6.84 19.09
C GLU A 437 -21.46 5.35 18.86
N LYS A 438 -21.31 4.85 17.63
CA LYS A 438 -21.52 3.42 17.32
C LYS A 438 -20.25 2.57 17.45
N ALA A 439 -19.13 3.13 17.91
CA ALA A 439 -17.92 2.33 18.11
C ALA A 439 -18.18 1.20 19.12
N GLU A 440 -17.98 -0.07 18.70
CA GLU A 440 -18.32 -1.25 19.53
C GLU A 440 -17.13 -1.77 20.37
N ARG A 441 -15.90 -1.44 20.00
CA ARG A 441 -14.69 -1.91 20.70
C ARG A 441 -14.70 -1.44 22.16
N SER A 442 -14.41 -2.32 23.11
CA SER A 442 -14.39 -1.97 24.54
C SER A 442 -13.29 -0.99 24.92
N GLU A 443 -12.18 -0.93 24.16
CA GLU A 443 -11.13 0.07 24.39
C GLU A 443 -11.53 1.48 23.93
N VAL A 444 -12.54 1.56 23.06
CA VAL A 444 -12.99 2.79 22.38
C VAL A 444 -14.31 3.30 22.97
N SER A 445 -15.26 2.41 23.22
CA SER A 445 -16.57 2.72 23.78
C SER A 445 -16.50 3.09 25.26
N GLY A 446 -17.44 3.93 25.71
CA GLY A 446 -17.67 4.23 27.13
C GLY A 446 -16.88 5.40 27.72
N GLU A 447 -15.88 5.96 27.02
CA GLU A 447 -15.14 7.15 27.44
C GLU A 447 -14.86 8.06 26.25
N ALA A 448 -14.58 9.35 26.50
CA ALA A 448 -14.09 10.25 25.45
C ALA A 448 -12.66 9.84 25.05
N VAL A 449 -12.51 9.32 23.83
CA VAL A 449 -11.24 8.84 23.30
C VAL A 449 -10.98 9.35 21.89
N SER A 450 -9.71 9.37 21.52
CA SER A 450 -9.29 9.57 20.14
C SER A 450 -8.42 8.40 19.67
N ILE A 451 -8.39 8.17 18.35
CA ILE A 451 -7.63 7.08 17.73
C ILE A 451 -6.72 7.64 16.64
N VAL A 452 -5.41 7.45 16.81
CA VAL A 452 -4.42 7.61 15.76
C VAL A 452 -4.47 6.39 14.84
N ARG A 453 -5.00 6.59 13.64
CA ARG A 453 -5.20 5.57 12.60
C ARG A 453 -3.95 5.37 11.74
N GLU A 454 -3.16 6.42 11.59
CA GLU A 454 -1.92 6.42 10.82
C GLU A 454 -0.98 7.50 11.30
N LEU A 455 0.30 7.17 11.49
CA LEU A 455 1.39 8.14 11.57
C LEU A 455 2.41 7.79 10.50
N LYS A 456 2.76 8.76 9.65
CA LYS A 456 3.71 8.57 8.57
C LYS A 456 4.64 9.76 8.45
N VAL A 457 5.94 9.51 8.58
CA VAL A 457 6.99 10.44 8.14
C VAL A 457 7.42 10.04 6.73
N CYS A 458 7.44 11.00 5.82
CA CYS A 458 7.75 10.85 4.41
C CYS A 458 9.20 11.27 4.16
N GLY A 459 10.01 10.38 3.59
CA GLY A 459 11.43 10.63 3.33
C GLY A 459 12.24 9.35 3.40
N PRO A 460 13.50 9.35 2.93
CA PRO A 460 14.37 8.19 3.03
C PRO A 460 14.57 7.84 4.51
N VAL A 461 14.12 6.64 4.89
CA VAL A 461 14.38 6.06 6.21
C VAL A 461 15.85 5.68 6.24
N VAL A 462 16.65 6.41 7.03
CA VAL A 462 18.03 5.99 7.27
C VAL A 462 18.02 4.75 8.17
N PRO A 463 18.84 3.73 7.87
CA PRO A 463 19.03 2.60 8.77
C PRO A 463 19.49 3.09 10.15
N LEU A 464 19.08 2.40 11.21
CA LEU A 464 19.65 2.64 12.55
C LEU A 464 21.17 2.41 12.47
N GLY A 465 21.96 3.48 12.60
CA GLY A 465 23.43 3.43 12.64
C GLY A 465 24.17 4.13 11.50
N GLU A 466 23.50 4.62 10.45
CA GLU A 466 24.15 5.47 9.44
C GLU A 466 23.73 6.93 9.63
N HIS A 467 24.69 7.85 9.63
CA HIS A 467 24.46 9.29 9.76
C HIS A 467 24.57 9.93 8.37
N PHE A 468 23.42 10.27 7.76
CA PHE A 468 23.36 11.28 6.71
C PHE A 468 22.98 12.62 7.37
N GLU A 469 23.71 13.69 7.09
CA GLU A 469 23.44 15.03 7.64
C GLU A 469 21.99 15.49 7.36
N GLU A 470 21.43 15.16 6.20
CA GLU A 470 20.03 15.45 5.82
C GLU A 470 18.98 14.72 6.70
N ALA A 471 19.33 13.59 7.31
CA ALA A 471 18.41 12.82 8.14
C ALA A 471 18.29 13.33 9.58
N TYR A 472 19.22 14.19 10.01
CA TYR A 472 19.15 14.83 11.33
C TYR A 472 17.95 15.78 11.43
N GLN A 473 17.56 16.44 10.32
CA GLN A 473 16.41 17.35 10.26
C GLN A 473 15.05 16.62 10.37
N HIS A 474 14.99 15.32 10.11
CA HIS A 474 13.77 14.50 10.24
C HIS A 474 13.57 13.87 11.63
N LYS A 475 14.54 13.99 12.54
CA LYS A 475 14.39 13.51 13.92
C LYS A 475 13.34 14.34 14.63
N GLY A 476 12.33 13.67 15.21
CA GLY A 476 11.30 14.32 16.02
C GLY A 476 9.99 14.63 15.29
N LEU A 477 9.93 14.66 13.94
CA LEU A 477 8.70 14.98 13.20
C LEU A 477 7.51 14.07 13.58
N GLY A 478 7.77 12.77 13.74
CA GLY A 478 6.74 11.83 14.17
C GLY A 478 6.25 12.08 15.61
N ALA A 479 7.14 12.50 16.50
CA ALA A 479 6.79 12.85 17.87
C ALA A 479 6.02 14.18 17.93
N ASN A 480 6.39 15.16 17.09
CA ASN A 480 5.68 16.43 16.99
C ASN A 480 4.25 16.25 16.48
N LEU A 481 4.05 15.39 15.45
CA LEU A 481 2.71 15.02 14.97
C LEU A 481 1.88 14.35 16.06
N LEU A 482 2.48 13.44 16.85
CA LEU A 482 1.80 12.81 17.98
C LEU A 482 1.46 13.80 19.08
N PHE A 483 2.37 14.70 19.42
CA PHE A 483 2.15 15.74 20.41
C PHE A 483 0.98 16.64 20.01
N GLU A 484 0.92 17.07 18.74
CA GLU A 484 -0.20 17.85 18.23
C GLU A 484 -1.52 17.06 18.29
N ALA A 485 -1.49 15.75 17.99
CA ALA A 485 -2.65 14.89 18.10
C ALA A 485 -3.14 14.72 19.55
N GLU A 486 -2.21 14.55 20.50
CA GLU A 486 -2.48 14.50 21.94
C GLU A 486 -3.12 15.81 22.43
N LYS A 487 -2.55 16.94 22.01
CA LYS A 487 -3.06 18.29 22.31
C LYS A 487 -4.48 18.49 21.79
N ILE A 488 -4.74 18.23 20.51
CA ILE A 488 -6.08 18.34 19.91
C ILE A 488 -7.08 17.43 20.65
N SER A 489 -6.68 16.20 20.95
CA SER A 489 -7.54 15.24 21.64
C SER A 489 -7.95 15.76 23.02
N LEU A 490 -7.01 16.30 23.79
CA LEU A 490 -7.25 16.80 25.14
C LEU A 490 -7.99 18.15 25.13
N GLU A 491 -7.45 19.15 24.44
CA GLU A 491 -7.91 20.54 24.56
C GLU A 491 -9.21 20.82 23.79
N LYS A 492 -9.44 20.12 22.68
CA LYS A 492 -10.61 20.37 21.81
C LYS A 492 -11.74 19.36 21.99
N PHE A 493 -11.41 18.10 22.30
CA PHE A 493 -12.38 17.01 22.36
C PHE A 493 -12.49 16.36 23.75
N ASP A 494 -11.84 16.94 24.76
CA ASP A 494 -11.89 16.50 26.17
C ASP A 494 -11.55 15.00 26.36
N CYS A 495 -10.80 14.42 25.43
CA CYS A 495 -10.46 13.00 25.44
C CYS A 495 -9.59 12.68 26.65
N LYS A 496 -9.88 11.55 27.31
CA LYS A 496 -9.13 11.09 28.50
C LYS A 496 -7.97 10.17 28.15
N LYS A 497 -8.00 9.58 26.95
CA LYS A 497 -6.95 8.74 26.41
C LYS A 497 -6.89 8.81 24.90
N ILE A 498 -5.71 8.57 24.37
CA ILE A 498 -5.43 8.44 22.94
C ILE A 498 -4.97 7.01 22.66
N LEU A 499 -5.52 6.41 21.62
CA LEU A 499 -5.19 5.07 21.16
C LEU A 499 -4.42 5.17 19.85
N VAL A 500 -3.53 4.22 19.59
CA VAL A 500 -2.81 4.12 18.32
C VAL A 500 -2.93 2.70 17.79
N LEU A 501 -3.48 2.56 16.59
CA LEU A 501 -3.47 1.28 15.89
C LEU A 501 -2.10 1.07 15.20
N SER A 502 -1.20 0.39 15.90
CA SER A 502 0.20 0.23 15.49
C SER A 502 0.47 -1.13 14.87
N GLY A 503 1.31 -1.16 13.82
CA GLY A 503 1.96 -2.40 13.37
C GLY A 503 2.87 -2.96 14.47
N LEU A 504 3.06 -4.29 14.49
CA LEU A 504 3.76 -5.01 15.56
C LEU A 504 5.18 -4.46 15.78
N GLY A 505 5.99 -4.38 14.73
CA GLY A 505 7.36 -3.87 14.78
C GLY A 505 7.47 -2.36 15.00
N VAL A 506 6.36 -1.64 15.18
CA VAL A 506 6.32 -0.21 15.50
C VAL A 506 5.90 0.04 16.94
N LYS A 507 5.28 -0.93 17.63
CA LYS A 507 4.89 -0.77 19.04
C LYS A 507 6.02 -0.30 19.97
N PRO A 508 7.29 -0.77 19.84
CA PRO A 508 8.39 -0.25 20.65
C PRO A 508 8.64 1.25 20.48
N TYR A 509 8.29 1.85 19.34
CA TYR A 509 8.39 3.31 19.15
C TYR A 509 7.41 4.05 20.06
N TYR A 510 6.15 3.61 20.12
CA TYR A 510 5.14 4.21 20.99
C TYR A 510 5.43 3.94 22.48
N LYS A 511 5.96 2.76 22.83
CA LYS A 511 6.40 2.44 24.20
C LYS A 511 7.40 3.46 24.75
N ARG A 512 8.38 3.89 23.92
CA ARG A 512 9.35 4.94 24.31
C ARG A 512 8.72 6.33 24.49
N LEU A 513 7.52 6.56 23.95
CA LEU A 513 6.78 7.81 24.07
C LEU A 513 5.73 7.76 25.20
N GLY A 514 5.77 6.74 26.05
CA GLY A 514 4.88 6.59 27.21
C GLY A 514 3.56 5.86 26.92
N TYR A 515 3.41 5.23 25.76
CA TYR A 515 2.25 4.39 25.46
C TYR A 515 2.44 2.96 26.00
N TYR A 516 1.36 2.31 26.41
CA TYR A 516 1.35 0.90 26.82
C TYR A 516 0.39 0.08 25.95
N SER A 517 0.58 -1.24 25.87
CA SER A 517 -0.30 -2.10 25.08
C SER A 517 -1.64 -2.31 25.79
N ASN A 518 -2.76 -2.15 25.08
CA ASN A 518 -4.09 -2.57 25.54
C ASN A 518 -4.89 -3.10 24.33
N GLY A 519 -5.20 -4.40 24.34
CA GLY A 519 -5.78 -5.08 23.19
C GLY A 519 -4.92 -4.91 21.93
N PRO A 520 -5.49 -4.57 20.78
CA PRO A 520 -4.73 -4.32 19.54
C PRO A 520 -4.04 -2.95 19.49
N TYR A 521 -4.28 -2.08 20.48
CA TYR A 521 -3.83 -0.69 20.47
C TYR A 521 -2.60 -0.45 21.36
N MET A 522 -1.89 0.64 21.07
CA MET A 522 -1.02 1.33 22.02
C MET A 522 -1.79 2.50 22.61
N VAL A 523 -1.85 2.62 23.94
CA VAL A 523 -2.70 3.59 24.65
C VAL A 523 -1.86 4.50 25.52
N LYS A 524 -2.23 5.78 25.58
CA LYS A 524 -1.68 6.76 26.52
C LYS A 524 -2.84 7.54 27.15
N LYS A 525 -2.80 7.72 28.49
CA LYS A 525 -3.73 8.60 29.18
C LYS A 525 -3.33 10.05 28.93
N LEU A 526 -4.30 10.90 28.67
CA LEU A 526 -4.12 12.34 28.52
C LEU A 526 -4.37 12.98 29.89
N ILE A 527 -3.45 13.83 30.35
CA ILE A 527 -3.48 14.49 31.66
C ILE A 527 -3.50 15.99 31.42
#